data_AF-A0A062UYX7-F1
#
_entry.id   AF-A0A062UYX7-F1
#
_cell.length_a   1.000
_cell.length_b   1.000
_cell.length_c   1.000
_cell.angle_alpha   90.00
_cell.angle_beta   90.00
_cell.angle_gamma   90.00
#
_symmetry.space_group_name_H-M   'P 1'
#
loop_
_entity.id
_entity.type
_entity.pdbx_description
1 polymer ?
#
loop_
_entity_poly.entity_id
_entity_poly.type
_entity_poly.pdbx_seq_one_letter_code
_entity_poly.pdbx_strand_id
1 'polypeptide(L)'
;MNTGMELLDSVSYLLFALILYILSILSRRLGEVMGMKRYYYLYYAGISFVLSGSIVRALSLAEFEYSYLLGYALFAAGLTLSLIATVKYWGWLIREYK
;
A
#
# COMPACT_ATOMS: atom_id res chain seq x y z
N MET A 1 -15.15 -1.65 -22.68
CA MET A 1 -14.31 -2.03 -21.52
C MET A 1 -13.56 -3.30 -21.87
N ASN A 2 -12.23 -3.31 -21.73
CA ASN A 2 -11.41 -4.48 -22.06
C ASN A 2 -11.18 -5.27 -20.77
N THR A 3 -11.94 -6.35 -20.58
CA THR A 3 -11.97 -7.18 -19.35
C THR A 3 -10.59 -7.65 -18.89
N GLY A 4 -9.63 -7.80 -19.81
CA GLY A 4 -8.25 -8.16 -19.47
C GLY A 4 -7.50 -7.08 -18.66
N MET A 5 -7.73 -5.79 -18.92
CA MET A 5 -7.07 -4.70 -18.18
C MET A 5 -7.59 -4.59 -16.75
N GLU A 6 -8.90 -4.80 -16.55
CA GLU A 6 -9.54 -4.69 -15.24
C GLU A 6 -9.09 -5.80 -14.27
N LEU A 7 -8.89 -7.00 -14.79
CA LEU A 7 -8.31 -8.13 -14.05
C LEU A 7 -6.85 -7.84 -13.66
N LEU A 8 -6.07 -7.30 -14.59
CA LEU A 8 -4.65 -7.00 -14.37
C LEU A 8 -4.45 -5.93 -13.29
N ASP A 9 -5.30 -4.90 -13.30
CA ASP A 9 -5.35 -3.91 -12.24
C ASP A 9 -5.67 -4.56 -10.89
N SER A 10 -6.76 -5.34 -10.81
CA SER A 10 -7.19 -5.98 -9.55
C SER A 10 -6.10 -6.88 -8.94
N VAL A 11 -5.39 -7.63 -9.80
CA VAL A 11 -4.22 -8.42 -9.41
C VAL A 11 -3.09 -7.51 -8.90
N SER A 12 -2.87 -6.36 -9.54
CA SER A 12 -1.87 -5.38 -9.11
C SER A 12 -2.14 -4.84 -7.71
N TYR A 13 -3.40 -4.53 -7.36
CA TYR A 13 -3.76 -4.11 -5.99
C TYR A 13 -3.37 -5.16 -4.95
N LEU A 14 -3.64 -6.43 -5.22
CA LEU A 14 -3.31 -7.55 -4.33
C LEU A 14 -1.80 -7.74 -4.22
N LEU A 15 -1.07 -7.67 -5.32
CA LEU A 15 0.39 -7.75 -5.33
C LEU A 15 1.01 -6.62 -4.49
N PHE A 16 0.54 -5.39 -4.66
CA PHE A 16 0.99 -4.26 -3.85
C PHE A 16 0.65 -4.43 -2.37
N ALA A 17 -0.55 -4.89 -2.04
CA ALA A 17 -0.90 -5.19 -0.65
C ALA A 17 0.03 -6.24 -0.04
N LEU A 18 0.37 -7.29 -0.80
CA LEU A 18 1.28 -8.35 -0.37
C LEU A 18 2.72 -7.85 -0.18
N ILE A 19 3.22 -7.02 -1.10
CA ILE A 19 4.53 -6.36 -0.97
C ILE A 19 4.56 -5.49 0.28
N LEU A 20 3.53 -4.65 0.48
CA LEU A 20 3.42 -3.79 1.66
C LEU A 20 3.34 -4.61 2.96
N TYR A 21 2.66 -5.75 2.93
CA TYR A 21 2.60 -6.66 4.06
C TYR A 21 3.98 -7.23 4.41
N ILE A 22 4.74 -7.70 3.41
CA ILE A 22 6.12 -8.17 3.60
C ILE A 22 7.00 -7.03 4.15
N LEU A 23 6.89 -5.84 3.56
CA LEU A 23 7.62 -4.65 4.01
C LEU A 23 7.27 -4.29 5.46
N SER A 24 6.02 -4.44 5.86
CA SER A 24 5.57 -4.19 7.23
C SER A 24 6.23 -5.15 8.23
N ILE A 25 6.35 -6.44 7.88
CA ILE A 25 7.00 -7.45 8.72
C ILE A 25 8.49 -7.17 8.85
N LEU A 26 9.16 -6.90 7.72
CA LEU A 26 10.58 -6.53 7.71
C LEU A 26 10.82 -5.28 8.53
N SER A 27 10.04 -4.23 8.31
CA SER A 27 10.16 -2.95 9.03
C SER A 27 9.85 -3.09 10.51
N ARG A 28 8.91 -3.96 10.89
CA ARG A 28 8.64 -4.28 12.31
C ARG A 28 9.85 -4.94 12.97
N ARG A 29 10.43 -5.97 12.34
CA ARG A 29 11.63 -6.66 12.86
C ARG A 29 12.82 -5.71 12.96
N LEU A 30 13.05 -4.90 11.92
CA LEU A 30 14.07 -3.86 11.91
C LEU A 30 13.86 -2.83 13.03
N GLY A 31 12.62 -2.39 13.22
CA GLY A 31 12.26 -1.45 14.29
C GLY A 31 12.48 -2.01 15.69
N GLU A 32 12.17 -3.30 15.90
CA GLU A 32 12.43 -4.00 17.16
C GLU A 32 13.94 -4.09 17.45
N VAL A 33 14.75 -4.42 16.44
CA VAL A 33 16.22 -4.53 16.59
C VAL A 33 16.88 -3.16 16.83
N MET A 34 16.44 -2.12 16.12
CA MET A 34 17.01 -0.78 16.24
C MET A 34 16.39 0.08 17.34
N GLY A 35 15.42 -0.45 18.10
CA GLY A 35 14.70 0.33 19.12
C GLY A 35 13.90 1.52 18.57
N MET A 36 13.53 1.51 17.28
CA MET A 36 12.78 2.59 16.66
C MET A 36 11.31 2.59 17.10
N LYS A 37 10.70 3.78 17.19
CA LYS A 37 9.26 3.93 17.47
C LYS A 37 8.43 3.12 16.47
N ARG A 38 7.25 2.69 16.92
CA ARG A 38 6.30 1.79 16.21
C ARG A 38 5.65 2.44 14.97
N TYR A 39 6.43 2.95 14.03
CA TYR A 39 5.92 3.53 12.79
C TYR A 39 5.34 2.46 11.84
N TYR A 40 5.47 1.16 12.16
CA TYR A 40 4.91 0.07 11.37
C TYR A 40 3.38 0.15 11.22
N TYR A 41 2.69 0.86 12.12
CA TYR A 41 1.24 1.12 12.00
C TYR A 41 0.86 1.85 10.71
N LEU A 42 1.77 2.66 10.14
CA LEU A 42 1.54 3.34 8.86
C LEU A 42 1.44 2.37 7.69
N TYR A 43 2.16 1.24 7.73
CA TYR A 43 1.99 0.18 6.72
C TYR A 43 0.62 -0.49 6.84
N TYR A 44 0.16 -0.76 8.06
CA TYR A 44 -1.18 -1.32 8.25
C TYR A 44 -2.27 -0.36 7.76
N ALA A 45 -2.13 0.94 8.04
CA ALA A 45 -3.02 1.96 7.48
C ALA A 45 -2.98 1.98 5.95
N GLY A 46 -1.77 1.95 5.35
CA GLY A 46 -1.60 1.90 3.91
C GLY A 46 -2.23 0.67 3.26
N ILE A 47 -2.07 -0.51 3.87
CA ILE A 47 -2.70 -1.76 3.43
C ILE A 47 -4.23 -1.65 3.49
N SER A 48 -4.79 -1.10 4.57
CA SER A 48 -6.24 -0.87 4.66
C SER A 48 -6.75 0.04 3.54
N PHE A 49 -6.02 1.11 3.21
CA PHE A 49 -6.35 1.99 2.10
C PHE A 49 -6.27 1.27 0.74
N VAL A 50 -5.19 0.53 0.48
CA VAL A 50 -5.02 -0.25 -0.77
C VAL A 50 -6.12 -1.30 -0.93
N LEU A 51 -6.46 -2.03 0.13
CA LEU A 51 -7.54 -3.03 0.12
C LEU A 51 -8.91 -2.37 -0.07
N SER A 52 -9.17 -1.24 0.60
CA SER A 52 -10.41 -0.48 0.40
C SER A 52 -10.56 0.02 -1.04
N GLY A 53 -9.47 0.48 -1.65
CA GLY A 53 -9.42 0.88 -3.06
C GLY A 53 -9.78 -0.29 -3.98
N SER A 54 -9.24 -1.48 -3.72
CA SER A 54 -9.57 -2.71 -4.45
C SER A 54 -11.06 -3.08 -4.35
N ILE A 55 -11.64 -3.00 -3.14
CA ILE A 55 -13.07 -3.28 -2.91
C ILE A 55 -13.95 -2.29 -3.68
N VAL A 56 -13.63 -1.00 -3.63
CA VAL A 56 -14.36 0.04 -4.36
C VAL A 56 -14.28 -0.19 -5.88
N ARG A 57 -13.12 -0.63 -6.37
CA ARG A 57 -12.91 -0.99 -7.78
C ARG A 57 -13.70 -2.22 -8.20
N ALA A 58 -13.77 -3.24 -7.34
CA ALA A 58 -14.58 -4.44 -7.56
C ALA A 58 -16.08 -4.11 -7.57
N LEU A 59 -16.53 -3.17 -6.73
CA LEU A 59 -17.90 -2.65 -6.73
C LEU A 59 -18.21 -1.76 -7.94
N SER A 60 -17.19 -1.11 -8.54
CA SER A 60 -17.35 -0.28 -9.76
C SER A 60 -17.79 -1.09 -10.98
N LEU A 61 -17.47 -2.38 -11.04
CA LEU A 61 -17.99 -3.30 -12.06
C LEU A 61 -19.53 -3.39 -12.04
N ALA A 62 -20.19 -2.97 -10.96
CA ALA A 62 -21.64 -2.99 -10.77
C ALA A 62 -22.30 -1.62 -11.02
N GLU A 63 -21.81 -0.81 -11.98
CA GLU A 63 -22.48 0.39 -12.56
C GLU A 63 -22.30 1.75 -11.83
N PHE A 64 -21.28 1.93 -10.99
CA PHE A 64 -20.96 3.27 -10.45
C PHE A 64 -19.85 3.97 -11.26
N GLU A 65 -20.18 5.04 -12.00
CA GLU A 65 -19.20 5.81 -12.79
C GLU A 65 -18.11 6.49 -11.94
N TYR A 66 -18.42 6.90 -10.70
CA TYR A 66 -17.47 7.62 -9.84
C TYR A 66 -16.54 6.71 -9.01
N SER A 67 -16.80 5.40 -8.95
CA SER A 67 -16.02 4.48 -8.10
C SER A 67 -14.66 4.13 -8.69
N TYR A 68 -14.46 4.31 -10.00
CA TYR A 68 -13.14 4.12 -10.62
C TYR A 68 -12.09 5.10 -10.07
N LEU A 69 -12.39 6.40 -10.14
CA LEU A 69 -11.51 7.48 -9.63
C LEU A 69 -11.25 7.36 -8.13
N LEU A 70 -12.30 7.02 -7.37
CA LEU A 70 -12.21 6.80 -5.92
C LEU A 70 -11.29 5.63 -5.57
N GLY A 71 -11.36 4.52 -6.32
CA GLY A 71 -10.48 3.37 -6.14
C GLY A 71 -9.00 3.72 -6.32
N TYR A 72 -8.66 4.47 -7.38
CA TYR A 72 -7.28 4.94 -7.61
C TYR A 72 -6.82 5.96 -6.57
N ALA A 73 -7.70 6.86 -6.13
CA ALA A 73 -7.36 7.83 -5.09
C ALA A 73 -7.02 7.13 -3.77
N LEU A 74 -7.81 6.13 -3.36
CA LEU A 74 -7.55 5.32 -2.18
C LEU A 74 -6.25 4.51 -2.31
N PHE A 75 -5.99 3.95 -3.50
CA PHE A 75 -4.75 3.26 -3.79
C PHE A 75 -3.53 4.16 -3.63
N ALA A 76 -3.55 5.33 -4.28
CA ALA A 76 -2.47 6.30 -4.22
C ALA A 76 -2.24 6.80 -2.79
N ALA A 77 -3.31 7.04 -2.03
CA ALA A 77 -3.22 7.41 -0.62
C ALA A 77 -2.55 6.31 0.22
N GLY A 78 -2.95 5.05 0.03
CA GLY A 78 -2.38 3.90 0.73
C GLY A 78 -0.90 3.67 0.42
N LEU A 79 -0.51 3.84 -0.85
CA LEU A 79 0.89 3.81 -1.26
C LEU A 79 1.70 4.97 -0.66
N THR A 80 1.15 6.18 -0.64
CA THR A 80 1.83 7.36 -0.10
C THR A 80 2.10 7.22 1.40
N LEU A 81 1.12 6.76 2.17
CA LEU A 81 1.29 6.47 3.60
C LEU A 81 2.36 5.40 3.84
N SER A 82 2.34 4.35 3.02
CA SER A 82 3.32 3.27 3.10
C SER A 82 4.72 3.75 2.75
N LEU A 83 4.86 4.62 1.74
CA LEU A 83 6.14 5.20 1.32
C LEU A 83 6.76 6.03 2.45
N ILE A 84 5.97 6.84 3.15
CA ILE A 84 6.43 7.61 4.31
C ILE A 84 6.98 6.68 5.39
N ALA A 85 6.31 5.55 5.65
CA ALA A 85 6.77 4.54 6.58
C ALA A 85 8.10 3.91 6.12
N THR A 86 8.21 3.58 4.83
CA THR A 86 9.44 3.06 4.22
C THR A 86 10.59 4.04 4.37
N VAL A 87 10.40 5.32 4.05
CA VAL A 87 11.47 6.33 4.17
C VAL A 87 11.90 6.51 5.63
N LYS A 88 10.98 6.43 6.59
CA LYS A 88 11.33 6.47 8.02
C LYS A 88 12.17 5.27 8.45
N TYR A 89 11.82 4.06 8.01
CA TYR A 89 12.50 2.84 8.42
C TYR A 89 13.74 2.49 7.61
N TRP A 90 13.82 2.89 6.35
CA TRP A 90 14.93 2.53 5.45
C TRP A 90 15.77 3.75 5.06
N GLY A 91 15.27 4.97 5.30
CA GLY A 91 16.03 6.19 5.01
C GLY A 91 17.26 6.39 5.88
N TRP A 92 17.32 5.73 7.06
CA TRP A 92 18.57 5.68 7.83
C TRP A 92 19.66 4.90 7.08
N LEU A 93 19.29 3.78 6.45
CA LEU A 93 20.23 2.93 5.70
C LEU A 93 20.92 3.72 4.58
N ILE A 94 20.18 4.61 3.91
CA ILE A 94 20.70 5.48 2.85
C ILE A 94 21.69 6.52 3.39
N ARG A 95 21.53 6.97 4.64
CA ARG A 95 22.47 7.91 5.28
C ARG A 95 23.77 7.25 5.71
N GLU A 96 23.74 5.97 6.04
CA GLU A 96 24.92 5.24 6.51
C GLU A 96 25.90 4.91 5.37
N TYR A 97 25.41 4.87 4.13
CA TYR A 97 26.20 4.65 2.91
C TYR A 97 26.66 5.95 2.21
N LYS A 98 26.45 7.12 2.82
CA LYS A 98 26.81 8.42 2.26
C LYS A 98 27.87 9.11 3.11
#